data_AF-A0A6G5QH23-F1
#
_entry.id   AF-A0A6G5QH23-F1
#
_cell.length_a   1.000
_cell.length_b   1.000
_cell.length_c   1.000
_cell.angle_alpha   90.00
_cell.angle_beta   90.00
_cell.angle_gamma   90.00
#
_symmetry.space_group_name_H-M   'P 1'
#
loop_
_entity.id
_entity.type
_entity.pdbx_description
1 polymer ?
#
loop_
_entity_poly.entity_id
_entity_poly.type
_entity_poly.pdbx_seq_one_letter_code
_entity_poly.pdbx_strand_id
1 'polypeptide(L)'
;MKTKILTQNLIATELGITQGAVSGWFCGRTKPSIDNAIKLKQHFDIPIEAWSDIFSYIDNNSERFGAIKRLRRQHNGNTKV
;
A
#
# COMPACT_ATOMS: atom_id res chain seq x y z
N MET A 1 -14.08 7.52 14.79
CA MET A 1 -13.96 6.34 13.89
C MET A 1 -12.55 5.79 14.03
N LYS A 2 -12.36 4.48 14.22
CA LYS A 2 -11.01 3.89 14.27
C LYS A 2 -10.46 3.84 12.83
N THR A 3 -9.34 4.50 12.58
CA THR A 3 -8.62 4.41 11.30
C THR A 3 -8.18 2.96 11.11
N LYS A 4 -8.71 2.28 10.08
CA LYS A 4 -8.36 0.88 9.78
C LYS A 4 -6.94 0.86 9.26
N ILE A 5 -6.04 0.17 9.96
CA ILE A 5 -4.65 0.02 9.52
C ILE A 5 -4.62 -0.77 8.22
N LEU A 6 -4.05 -0.17 7.17
CA LEU A 6 -3.97 -0.73 5.83
C LEU A 6 -2.88 -1.80 5.77
N THR A 7 -3.28 -2.99 5.34
CA THR A 7 -2.38 -4.10 5.07
C THR A 7 -2.58 -4.60 3.64
N GLN A 8 -1.56 -5.23 3.06
CA GLN A 8 -1.67 -5.78 1.70
C GLN A 8 -2.74 -6.86 1.60
N ASN A 9 -2.95 -7.63 2.67
CA ASN A 9 -3.99 -8.67 2.72
C ASN A 9 -5.38 -8.04 2.78
N LEU A 10 -5.57 -7.02 3.63
CA LEU A 10 -6.83 -6.29 3.71
C LEU A 10 -7.23 -5.72 2.35
N ILE A 11 -6.31 -5.02 1.69
CA ILE A 11 -6.58 -4.41 0.38
C ILE A 11 -6.94 -5.49 -0.65
N ALA A 12 -6.22 -6.62 -0.64
CA ALA A 12 -6.48 -7.73 -1.55
C ALA A 12 -7.88 -8.32 -1.35
N THR A 13 -8.28 -8.57 -0.09
CA THR A 13 -9.60 -9.10 0.26
C THR A 13 -10.73 -8.17 -0.18
N GLU A 14 -10.63 -6.87 0.12
CA GLU A 14 -11.70 -5.91 -0.18
C GLU A 14 -11.84 -5.65 -1.69
N LEU A 15 -10.77 -5.76 -2.46
CA LEU A 15 -10.80 -5.58 -3.93
C LEU A 15 -11.06 -6.89 -4.70
N GLY A 16 -11.05 -8.04 -4.03
CA GLY A 16 -11.20 -9.35 -4.68
C GLY A 16 -10.02 -9.69 -5.61
N ILE A 17 -8.80 -9.29 -5.25
CA ILE A 17 -7.58 -9.48 -6.05
C ILE A 17 -6.51 -10.24 -5.26
N THR A 18 -5.44 -10.68 -5.94
CA THR A 18 -4.36 -11.40 -5.25
C THR A 18 -3.50 -10.47 -4.39
N GLN A 19 -3.08 -10.96 -3.22
CA GLN A 19 -2.14 -10.25 -2.36
C GLN A 19 -0.78 -9.99 -3.06
N GLY A 20 -0.40 -10.86 -4.01
CA GLY A 20 0.79 -10.68 -4.84
C GLY A 20 0.72 -9.44 -5.74
N ALA A 21 -0.44 -9.18 -6.36
CA ALA A 21 -0.66 -7.98 -7.17
C ALA A 21 -0.53 -6.71 -6.32
N VAL A 22 -1.22 -6.67 -5.18
CA VAL A 22 -1.12 -5.57 -4.21
C VAL A 22 0.33 -5.38 -3.75
N SER A 23 1.02 -6.46 -3.42
CA SER A 23 2.44 -6.40 -3.03
C SER A 23 3.32 -5.82 -4.14
N GLY A 24 3.02 -6.11 -5.41
CA GLY A 24 3.69 -5.51 -6.56
C GLY A 24 3.53 -3.99 -6.60
N TRP A 25 2.30 -3.51 -6.41
CA TRP A 25 1.97 -2.08 -6.43
C TRP A 25 2.68 -1.29 -5.34
N PHE A 26 2.53 -1.73 -4.09
CA PHE A 26 3.13 -1.04 -2.94
C PHE A 26 4.66 -1.22 -2.84
N CYS A 27 5.24 -2.07 -3.68
CA CYS A 27 6.70 -2.19 -3.84
C CYS A 27 7.22 -1.51 -5.12
N GLY A 28 6.36 -0.78 -5.86
CA GLY A 28 6.75 -0.10 -7.11
C GLY A 28 7.13 -1.04 -8.27
N ARG A 29 6.87 -2.35 -8.16
CA ARG A 29 7.20 -3.33 -9.22
C ARG A 29 6.23 -3.27 -10.39
N THR A 30 4.96 -2.98 -10.09
CA THR A 30 3.87 -2.85 -11.05
C THR A 30 2.97 -1.71 -10.60
N LYS A 31 2.05 -1.26 -11.47
CA LYS A 31 1.02 -0.26 -11.11
C LYS A 31 -0.36 -0.91 -11.15
N PRO A 32 -1.32 -0.44 -10.33
CA PRO A 32 -2.71 -0.82 -10.50
C PRO A 32 -3.24 -0.29 -11.84
N SER A 33 -4.24 -0.96 -12.41
CA SER A 33 -5.05 -0.39 -13.49
C SER A 33 -5.82 0.83 -12.98
N ILE A 34 -6.34 1.65 -13.89
CA ILE A 34 -7.16 2.82 -13.55
C ILE A 34 -8.35 2.41 -12.67
N ASP A 35 -9.07 1.33 -13.04
CA ASP A 35 -10.20 0.82 -12.25
C ASP A 35 -9.81 0.44 -10.82
N ASN A 36 -8.64 -0.19 -10.65
CA ASN A 36 -8.14 -0.55 -9.33
C ASN A 36 -7.68 0.68 -8.54
N ALA A 37 -7.08 1.68 -9.21
CA ALA A 37 -6.72 2.95 -8.57
C ALA A 37 -7.96 3.72 -8.08
N ILE A 38 -9.05 3.72 -8.86
CA ILE A 38 -10.34 4.30 -8.47
C ILE A 38 -10.89 3.58 -7.22
N LYS A 39 -10.88 2.24 -7.21
CA LYS A 39 -11.29 1.46 -6.02
C LYS A 39 -10.43 1.78 -4.81
N LEU A 40 -9.11 1.91 -4.98
CA LEU A 40 -8.18 2.25 -3.89
C LEU A 40 -8.48 3.65 -3.31
N LYS A 41 -8.86 4.61 -4.16
CA LYS A 41 -9.34 5.93 -3.72
C LYS A 41 -10.65 5.83 -2.94
N GLN A 42 -11.64 5.12 -3.47
CA GLN A 42 -12.98 5.02 -2.87
C GLN A 42 -12.98 4.27 -1.53
N HIS A 43 -12.24 3.16 -1.44
CA HIS A 43 -12.29 2.27 -0.26
C HIS A 43 -11.25 2.61 0.80
N PHE A 44 -10.10 3.17 0.41
CA PHE A 44 -8.96 3.38 1.32
C PHE A 44 -8.41 4.79 1.31
N ASP A 45 -9.02 5.71 0.55
CA ASP A 45 -8.58 7.09 0.43
C ASP A 45 -7.11 7.19 -0.01
N ILE A 46 -6.73 6.36 -0.98
CA ILE A 46 -5.43 6.44 -1.65
C ILE A 46 -5.63 7.20 -2.98
N PRO A 47 -5.13 8.43 -3.11
CA PRO A 47 -5.31 9.22 -4.32
C PRO A 47 -4.66 8.53 -5.52
N ILE A 48 -5.22 8.76 -6.72
CA ILE A 48 -4.70 8.14 -7.96
C ILE A 48 -3.28 8.65 -8.24
N GLU A 49 -3.02 9.90 -7.87
CA GLU A 49 -1.76 10.59 -7.99
C GLU A 49 -0.67 9.93 -7.13
N ALA A 50 -1.03 9.24 -6.04
CA ALA A 50 -0.08 8.51 -5.20
C ALA A 50 0.68 7.42 -5.99
N TRP A 51 0.12 6.90 -7.09
CA TRP A 51 0.78 5.87 -7.89
C TRP A 51 1.91 6.41 -8.78
N SER A 52 2.09 7.74 -8.83
CA SER A 52 3.27 8.37 -9.45
C SER A 52 4.53 8.18 -8.59
N ASP A 53 4.39 8.36 -7.27
CA ASP A 53 5.42 8.12 -6.26
C ASP A 53 4.80 7.48 -5.02
N ILE A 54 4.56 6.17 -5.13
CA ILE A 54 3.93 5.40 -4.06
C ILE A 54 4.82 5.30 -2.82
N PHE A 55 6.13 5.48 -2.97
CA PHE A 55 7.09 5.34 -1.87
C PHE A 55 7.05 6.54 -0.94
N SER A 56 7.13 7.75 -1.49
CA SER A 56 6.96 8.98 -0.72
C SER A 56 5.57 9.06 -0.12
N TYR A 57 4.54 8.63 -0.86
CA TYR A 57 3.19 8.57 -0.32
C TYR A 57 3.10 7.66 0.92
N ILE A 58 3.65 6.44 0.85
CA ILE A 58 3.66 5.51 1.99
C ILE A 58 4.46 6.09 3.17
N ASP A 59 5.61 6.71 2.93
CA ASP A 59 6.45 7.27 4.00
C ASP A 59 5.74 8.42 4.71
N ASN A 60 5.14 9.34 3.95
CA ASN A 60 4.40 10.49 4.47
C ASN A 60 3.07 10.12 5.16
N ASN A 61 2.61 8.88 5.00
CA ASN A 61 1.36 8.36 5.54
C ASN A 61 1.60 7.06 6.34
N SER A 62 2.81 6.89 6.88
CA SER A 62 3.25 5.61 7.46
C SER A 62 2.34 5.09 8.58
N GLU A 63 1.71 5.98 9.33
CA GLU A 63 0.73 5.69 10.39
C GLU A 63 -0.53 4.98 9.88
N ARG A 64 -0.84 5.12 8.59
CA ARG A 64 -1.97 4.42 7.94
C ARG A 64 -1.64 2.98 7.59
N PHE A 65 -0.36 2.58 7.62
CA PHE A 65 0.12 1.31 7.08
C PHE A 65 0.80 0.42 8.13
N GLY A 66 0.17 -0.71 8.47
CA GLY A 66 0.68 -1.58 9.55
C GLY A 66 1.62 -2.68 9.09
N ALA A 67 1.51 -3.13 7.83
CA ALA A 67 2.22 -4.32 7.37
C ALA A 67 2.60 -4.27 5.88
N ILE A 68 2.94 -3.08 5.37
CA ILE A 68 3.48 -2.99 4.02
C ILE A 68 4.90 -3.58 4.00
N LYS A 69 5.16 -4.47 3.04
CA LYS A 69 6.44 -5.19 2.90
C LYS A 69 7.64 -4.25 2.79
N ARG A 70 7.48 -3.07 2.20
CA ARG A 70 8.49 -2.01 2.13
C ARG A 70 8.90 -1.50 3.52
N LEU A 71 7.94 -1.03 4.32
CA LEU A 71 8.19 -0.55 5.70
C LEU A 71 8.86 -1.65 6.54
N ARG A 72 8.40 -2.90 6.42
CA ARG A 72 9.04 -4.05 7.09
C ARG A 72 10.49 -4.28 6.65
N ARG A 73 10.81 -4.10 5.36
CA ARG A 73 12.17 -4.25 4.84
C ARG A 73 13.09 -3.12 5.30
N GLN A 74 12.61 -1.87 5.33
CA GLN A 74 13.36 -0.74 5.88
C GLN A 74 13.67 -0.96 7.37
N HIS A 75 12.66 -1.34 8.16
CA HIS A 75 12.85 -1.62 9.58
C HIS A 75 13.88 -2.75 9.82
N ASN A 76 13.73 -3.89 9.12
CA ASN A 76 14.65 -5.03 9.27
C ASN A 76 16.05 -4.77 8.69
N GLY A 77 16.18 -3.85 7.73
CA GLY A 77 17.47 -3.41 7.20
C GLY A 77 18.22 -2.51 8.19
N ASN A 78 17.49 -1.67 8.93
CA ASN A 78 18.04 -0.81 9.98
C ASN A 78 18.43 -1.55 11.26
N THR A 79 17.85 -2.73 11.53
CA THR A 79 18.21 -3.56 12.71
C THR A 79 19.53 -4.31 12.53
N LYS A 80 20.19 -4.22 11.38
CA LYS A 80 21.57 -4.70 11.20
C LYS A 80 22.56 -3.62 11.65
N VAL A 81 22.68 -3.43 12.95
CA VAL A 81 23.79 -2.74 13.63
C VAL A 81 24.23 -3.54 14.84
#